data_AF-A0A495D231-F1
#
_entry.id   AF-A0A495D231-F1
#
_cell.length_a   1.000
_cell.length_b   1.000
_cell.length_c   1.000
_cell.angle_alpha   90.00
_cell.angle_beta   90.00
_cell.angle_gamma   90.00
#
_symmetry.space_group_name_H-M   'P 1'
#
loop_
_entity.id
_entity.type
_entity.pdbx_description
1 polymer ?
#
loop_
_entity_poly.entity_id
_entity_poly.type
_entity_poly.pdbx_seq_one_letter_code
_entity_poly.pdbx_strand_id
1 'polypeptide(L)'
;MEFPVMLVSLAPFIMVLGIVWVAVNAGTQKRKSTLSTIETAIQAGQALDPETIRALGMPRKDRNGDLKAGLILVAVAAAFVVLGWTIGAVEGDEEARYIMPAVASFPGFIGLVLIGFGLLGSKKDGSE
;
A
#
# COMPACT_ATOMS: atom_id res chain seq x y z
N MET A 1 -17.43 32.25 -1.36
CA MET A 1 -17.25 30.90 -0.82
C MET A 1 -16.44 31.01 0.45
N GLU A 2 -17.03 30.63 1.58
CA GLU A 2 -16.43 30.83 2.90
C GLU A 2 -15.23 29.88 3.07
N PHE A 3 -14.07 30.44 3.43
CA PHE A 3 -12.84 29.70 3.77
C PHE A 3 -13.03 28.36 4.51
N PRO A 4 -13.92 28.24 5.51
CA PRO A 4 -14.19 26.96 6.19
C PRO A 4 -14.64 25.83 5.24
N VAL A 5 -15.46 26.12 4.23
CA VAL A 5 -15.98 25.10 3.31
C VAL A 5 -14.87 24.52 2.44
N MET A 6 -13.92 25.36 2.00
CA MET A 6 -12.75 24.89 1.23
C MET A 6 -11.87 23.95 2.05
N LEU A 7 -11.67 24.24 3.34
CA LEU A 7 -10.84 23.43 4.22
C LEU A 7 -11.47 22.04 4.44
N VAL A 8 -12.78 21.99 4.66
CA VAL A 8 -13.55 20.75 4.82
C VAL A 8 -13.46 19.88 3.57
N SER A 9 -13.63 20.47 2.38
CA SER A 9 -13.52 19.73 1.12
C SER A 9 -12.09 19.24 0.83
N LEU A 10 -11.05 19.94 1.29
CA LEU A 10 -9.65 19.54 1.09
C LEU A 10 -9.16 18.48 2.08
N ALA A 11 -9.76 18.42 3.27
CA ALA A 11 -9.35 17.53 4.36
C ALA A 11 -9.17 16.05 3.94
N PRO A 12 -10.08 15.39 3.21
CA PRO A 12 -9.88 14.00 2.80
C PRO A 12 -8.69 13.81 1.85
N PHE A 13 -8.41 14.78 0.99
CA PHE A 13 -7.25 14.72 0.07
C PHE A 13 -5.93 14.86 0.82
N ILE A 14 -5.85 15.80 1.77
CA ILE A 14 -4.67 15.96 2.64
C ILE A 14 -4.46 14.69 3.47
N MET A 15 -5.53 14.09 3.99
CA MET A 15 -5.44 12.87 4.78
C MET A 15 -4.81 11.71 4.00
N VAL A 16 -5.26 11.48 2.76
CA VAL A 16 -4.69 10.44 1.89
C VAL A 16 -3.22 10.71 1.61
N LEU A 17 -2.85 11.95 1.27
CA LEU A 17 -1.45 12.33 1.06
C LEU A 17 -0.60 12.12 2.32
N GLY A 18 -1.14 12.47 3.49
CA GLY A 18 -0.48 12.28 4.78
C GLY A 18 -0.22 10.81 5.09
N ILE A 19 -1.23 9.94 4.92
CA ILE A 19 -1.08 8.49 5.16
C ILE A 19 -0.01 7.90 4.23
N VAL A 20 -0.06 8.21 2.93
CA VAL A 20 0.91 7.71 1.96
C VAL A 20 2.32 8.23 2.28
N TRP A 21 2.45 9.52 2.59
CA TRP A 21 3.74 10.11 2.95
C TRP A 21 4.35 9.47 4.19
N VAL A 22 3.56 9.27 5.26
CA VAL A 22 4.02 8.62 6.49
C VAL A 22 4.44 7.17 6.20
N ALA A 23 3.65 6.41 5.45
CA ALA A 23 3.97 5.02 5.12
C ALA A 23 5.27 4.90 4.32
N VAL A 24 5.45 5.74 3.29
CA VAL A 24 6.66 5.75 2.46
C VAL A 24 7.86 6.21 3.28
N ASN A 25 7.72 7.29 4.06
CA ASN A 25 8.81 7.83 4.87
C ASN A 25 9.24 6.85 5.98
N ALA A 26 8.30 6.15 6.62
CA ALA A 26 8.64 5.11 7.59
C ALA A 26 9.46 3.97 6.96
N GLY A 27 9.13 3.56 5.74
CA GLY A 27 9.90 2.56 4.99
C GLY A 27 11.32 3.02 4.63
N THR A 28 11.47 4.26 4.14
CA THR A 28 12.79 4.80 3.78
C THR A 28 13.68 5.00 5.00
N GLN A 29 13.12 5.45 6.12
CA GLN A 29 13.86 5.63 7.37
C GLN A 29 14.40 4.31 7.93
N LYS A 30 13.60 3.23 7.91
CA LYS A 30 14.07 1.88 8.31
C LYS A 30 15.26 1.41 7.48
N ARG A 31 15.23 1.64 6.17
CA ARG A 31 16.34 1.26 5.28
C ARG A 31 17.59 2.08 5.55
N LYS A 32 17.44 3.39 5.77
CA LYS A 32 18.57 4.27 6.14
C LYS A 32 19.19 3.86 7.47
N SER A 33 18.39 3.52 8.49
CA SER A 33 18.92 3.08 9.78
C SER A 33 19.73 1.79 9.66
N THR A 34 19.24 0.81 8.90
CA THR A 34 19.98 -0.44 8.69
C THR A 34 21.30 -0.21 7.96
N LEU A 35 21.31 0.62 6.91
CA LEU A 35 22.54 0.95 6.18
C LEU A 35 23.55 1.70 7.05
N SER A 36 23.09 2.64 7.88
CA SER A 36 23.95 3.38 8.82
C SER A 36 24.58 2.47 9.87
N THR A 37 23.84 1.46 10.37
CA THR A 37 24.39 0.45 11.28
C THR A 37 25.48 -0.39 10.61
N ILE A 38 25.26 -0.81 9.35
CA ILE A 38 26.27 -1.55 8.56
C ILE A 38 27.52 -0.68 8.36
N GLU A 39 27.35 0.59 7.99
CA GLU A 39 28.47 1.52 7.80
C GLU A 39 29.28 1.70 9.09
N THR A 40 28.62 1.83 10.24
CA THR A 40 29.26 1.96 11.55
C THR A 40 30.05 0.69 11.92
N ALA A 41 29.49 -0.50 11.65
CA ALA A 41 30.17 -1.77 11.90
C ALA A 41 31.43 -1.93 11.03
N ILE A 42 31.36 -1.53 9.76
CA ILE A 42 32.52 -1.53 8.84
C ILE A 42 33.61 -0.58 9.35
N GLN A 43 33.25 0.64 9.76
CA GLN A 43 34.21 1.62 10.30
C GLN A 43 34.86 1.14 11.61
N ALA A 44 34.14 0.38 12.43
CA ALA A 44 34.66 -0.24 13.64
C ALA A 44 35.61 -1.44 13.39
N GLY A 45 35.88 -1.78 12.12
CA GLY A 45 36.77 -2.88 11.74
C GLY A 45 36.16 -4.27 11.98
N GLN A 46 34.85 -4.38 12.21
CA GLN A 46 34.17 -5.67 12.29
C GLN A 46 34.13 -6.32 10.90
N ALA A 47 34.67 -7.54 10.81
CA ALA A 47 34.55 -8.35 9.61
C ALA A 47 33.11 -8.85 9.49
N LEU A 48 32.30 -8.15 8.71
CA LEU A 48 30.97 -8.64 8.33
C LEU A 48 31.14 -9.67 7.22
N ASP A 49 30.73 -10.90 7.50
CA ASP A 49 30.69 -11.94 6.47
C ASP A 49 29.72 -11.51 5.33
N PRO A 50 30.05 -11.78 4.05
CA PRO A 50 29.21 -11.40 2.91
C PRO A 50 27.76 -11.88 3.01
N GLU A 51 27.49 -12.99 3.70
CA GLU A 51 26.13 -13.47 3.96
C GLU A 51 25.35 -12.51 4.87
N THR A 52 26.02 -11.95 5.89
CA THR A 52 25.42 -10.99 6.84
C THR A 52 25.11 -9.66 6.16
N ILE A 53 26.00 -9.16 5.29
CA ILE A 53 25.77 -7.93 4.51
C ILE A 53 24.58 -8.11 3.57
N ARG A 54 24.45 -9.28 2.92
CA ARG A 54 23.31 -9.58 2.06
C ARG A 54 22.01 -9.70 2.84
N ALA A 55 22.04 -10.34 4.01
CA ALA A 55 20.88 -10.50 4.88
C ALA A 55 20.35 -9.15 5.41
N LEU A 56 21.25 -8.21 5.74
CA LEU A 56 20.88 -6.87 6.23
C LEU A 56 20.62 -5.86 5.10
N GLY A 57 21.30 -5.99 3.96
CA GLY A 57 21.24 -5.05 2.84
C GLY A 57 20.12 -5.32 1.83
N MET A 58 19.61 -6.56 1.78
CA MET A 58 18.49 -6.94 0.91
C MET A 58 17.31 -7.42 1.75
N PRO A 59 16.29 -6.58 2.00
CA PRO A 59 15.01 -7.11 2.46
C PRO A 59 14.53 -8.14 1.43
N ARG A 60 14.36 -9.39 1.86
CA ARG A 60 13.74 -10.42 1.01
C ARG A 60 12.35 -9.92 0.64
N LYS A 61 12.05 -9.83 -0.66
CA LYS A 61 10.71 -9.47 -1.12
C LYS A 61 9.74 -10.50 -0.56
N ASP A 62 8.88 -10.09 0.37
CA ASP A 62 7.86 -10.96 0.95
C ASP A 62 6.88 -11.33 -0.17
N ARG A 63 6.92 -12.58 -0.62
CA ARG A 63 6.04 -13.10 -1.68
C ARG A 63 4.57 -12.99 -1.30
N ASN A 64 4.28 -13.10 0.00
CA ASN A 64 2.93 -12.95 0.53
C ASN A 64 2.52 -11.46 0.67
N GLY A 65 3.49 -10.55 0.55
CA GLY A 65 3.25 -9.11 0.60
C GLY A 65 2.34 -8.65 -0.53
N ASP A 66 2.60 -9.11 -1.76
CA ASP A 66 1.79 -8.74 -2.93
C ASP A 66 0.37 -9.33 -2.82
N LEU A 67 0.23 -10.59 -2.38
CA LEU A 67 -1.08 -11.22 -2.20
C LEU A 67 -1.93 -10.52 -1.12
N LYS A 68 -1.32 -10.23 0.04
CA LYS A 68 -1.98 -9.50 1.14
C LYS A 68 -2.40 -8.10 0.70
N ALA A 69 -1.49 -7.35 0.08
CA ALA A 69 -1.78 -6.01 -0.42
C ALA A 69 -2.91 -6.04 -1.45
N GLY A 70 -2.90 -7.04 -2.34
CA GLY A 70 -3.95 -7.21 -3.34
C GLY A 70 -5.33 -7.47 -2.74
N LEU A 71 -5.42 -8.39 -1.76
CA LEU A 71 -6.66 -8.68 -1.05
C LEU A 71 -7.21 -7.47 -0.29
N ILE A 72 -6.33 -6.68 0.35
CA ILE A 72 -6.72 -5.45 1.05
C ILE A 72 -7.35 -4.46 0.06
N LEU A 73 -6.74 -4.27 -1.12
CA LEU A 73 -7.27 -3.34 -2.12
C LEU A 73 -8.60 -3.78 -2.73
N VAL A 74 -8.80 -5.09 -2.95
CA VAL A 74 -10.10 -5.63 -3.37
C VAL A 74 -11.16 -5.39 -2.29
N ALA A 75 -10.83 -5.57 -1.01
CA ALA A 75 -11.74 -5.28 0.09
C ALA A 75 -12.12 -3.80 0.16
N VAL A 76 -11.16 -2.89 -0.05
CA VAL A 76 -11.43 -1.44 -0.14
C VAL A 76 -12.34 -1.12 -1.32
N ALA A 77 -12.12 -1.71 -2.50
CA ALA A 77 -12.99 -1.54 -3.65
C ALA A 77 -14.43 -2.01 -3.36
N ALA A 78 -14.58 -3.19 -2.75
CA ALA A 78 -15.89 -3.69 -2.34
C ALA A 78 -16.59 -2.74 -1.34
N ALA A 79 -15.85 -2.14 -0.41
CA ALA A 79 -16.39 -1.17 0.52
C ALA A 79 -16.95 0.08 -0.19
N PHE A 80 -16.26 0.60 -1.21
CA PHE A 80 -16.78 1.73 -2.01
C PHE A 80 -18.06 1.37 -2.77
N VAL A 81 -18.16 0.15 -3.30
CA VAL A 81 -19.41 -0.32 -3.95
C VAL A 81 -20.57 -0.35 -2.96
N VAL A 82 -20.36 -0.91 -1.77
CA VAL A 82 -21.37 -0.95 -0.70
C VAL A 82 -21.76 0.46 -0.24
N LEU A 83 -20.78 1.37 -0.17
CA LEU A 83 -21.01 2.77 0.20
C LEU A 83 -21.92 3.47 -0.82
N GLY A 84 -21.63 3.36 -2.12
CA GLY A 84 -22.47 3.94 -3.17
C GLY A 84 -23.89 3.40 -3.18
N TRP A 85 -24.02 2.09 -2.94
CA TRP A 85 -25.34 1.46 -2.81
C TRP A 85 -26.12 2.02 -1.62
N THR A 86 -25.46 2.17 -0.47
CA THR A 86 -26.09 2.64 0.77
C THR A 86 -26.48 4.11 0.65
N ILE A 87 -25.61 4.97 0.12
CA ILE A 87 -25.92 6.39 -0.14
C ILE A 87 -27.15 6.50 -1.04
N GLY A 88 -27.15 5.79 -2.16
CA GLY A 88 -28.31 5.83 -3.07
C GLY A 88 -29.58 5.19 -2.51
N ALA A 89 -29.51 4.41 -1.44
CA ALA A 89 -30.69 3.90 -0.73
C ALA A 89 -31.21 4.89 0.33
N VAL A 90 -30.32 5.63 0.99
CA VAL A 90 -30.66 6.55 2.08
C VAL A 90 -31.05 7.93 1.57
N GLU A 91 -30.28 8.49 0.64
CA GLU A 91 -30.46 9.86 0.14
C GLU A 91 -31.33 9.93 -1.12
N GLY A 92 -31.65 8.78 -1.73
CA GLY A 92 -32.37 8.70 -3.01
C GLY A 92 -31.56 9.16 -4.22
N ASP A 93 -30.25 9.42 -4.02
CA ASP A 93 -29.33 9.79 -5.08
C ASP A 93 -28.78 8.55 -5.80
N GLU A 94 -29.30 8.26 -7.00
CA GLU A 94 -28.83 7.15 -7.80
C GLU A 94 -27.44 7.39 -8.41
N GLU A 95 -26.96 8.63 -8.50
CA GLU A 95 -25.64 8.94 -9.07
C GLU A 95 -24.52 8.29 -8.26
N ALA A 96 -24.67 8.26 -6.93
CA ALA A 96 -23.73 7.60 -6.02
C ALA A 96 -23.55 6.11 -6.34
N ARG A 97 -24.59 5.42 -6.85
CA ARG A 97 -24.53 4.00 -7.24
C ARG A 97 -23.68 3.78 -8.49
N TYR A 98 -23.46 4.79 -9.31
CA TYR A 98 -22.62 4.72 -10.50
C TYR A 98 -21.21 5.27 -10.25
N ILE A 99 -21.10 6.38 -9.52
CA ILE A 99 -19.83 7.06 -9.25
C ILE A 99 -18.95 6.23 -8.32
N MET A 100 -19.50 5.66 -7.24
CA MET A 100 -18.68 4.95 -6.26
C MET A 100 -18.06 3.67 -6.82
N PRO A 101 -18.74 2.84 -7.64
CA PRO A 101 -18.09 1.75 -8.35
C PRO A 101 -17.00 2.20 -9.33
N ALA A 102 -17.17 3.35 -10.00
CA ALA A 102 -16.13 3.92 -10.84
C ALA A 102 -14.87 4.27 -10.03
N VAL A 103 -15.02 4.87 -8.85
CA VAL A 103 -13.92 5.14 -7.90
C VAL A 103 -13.35 3.83 -7.34
N ALA A 104 -14.18 2.84 -7.04
CA ALA A 104 -13.77 1.53 -6.56
C ALA A 104 -12.89 0.77 -7.58
N SER A 105 -13.05 1.04 -8.87
CA SER A 105 -12.29 0.38 -9.92
C SER A 105 -10.78 0.58 -9.79
N PHE A 106 -10.33 1.73 -9.27
CA PHE A 106 -8.91 2.03 -9.06
C PHE A 106 -8.25 1.03 -8.09
N PRO A 107 -8.65 0.97 -6.80
CA PRO A 107 -8.09 -0.04 -5.90
C PRO A 107 -8.46 -1.47 -6.34
N GLY A 108 -9.64 -1.67 -6.95
CA GLY A 108 -10.09 -3.00 -7.39
C GLY A 108 -9.13 -3.64 -8.40
N PHE A 109 -8.81 -2.94 -9.48
CA PHE A 109 -7.91 -3.46 -10.51
C PHE A 109 -6.47 -3.59 -10.02
N ILE A 110 -5.97 -2.64 -9.22
CA ILE A 110 -4.63 -2.76 -8.60
C ILE A 110 -4.60 -4.01 -7.72
N GLY A 111 -5.66 -4.24 -6.93
CA GLY A 111 -5.81 -5.40 -6.08
C GLY A 111 -5.76 -6.71 -6.85
N LEU A 112 -6.50 -6.81 -7.95
CA LEU A 112 -6.51 -7.98 -8.84
C LEU A 112 -5.12 -8.27 -9.43
N VAL A 113 -4.40 -7.24 -9.87
CA VAL A 113 -3.03 -7.41 -10.40
C VAL A 113 -2.08 -7.93 -9.32
N LEU A 114 -2.13 -7.36 -8.11
CA LEU A 114 -1.28 -7.80 -6.99
C LEU A 114 -1.59 -9.24 -6.55
N ILE A 115 -2.87 -9.63 -6.53
CA ILE A 115 -3.28 -11.03 -6.32
C ILE A 115 -2.69 -11.92 -7.41
N GLY A 116 -2.79 -11.49 -8.68
CA GLY A 116 -2.20 -12.19 -9.81
C GLY A 116 -0.69 -12.43 -9.63
N PHE A 117 0.07 -11.41 -9.25
CA PHE A 117 1.50 -11.57 -8.95
C PHE A 117 1.76 -12.50 -7.76
N GLY A 118 0.96 -12.42 -6.70
CA GLY A 118 1.04 -13.33 -5.55
C GLY A 118 0.79 -14.79 -5.94
N LEU A 119 -0.18 -15.06 -6.80
CA LEU A 119 -0.56 -16.41 -7.25
C LEU A 119 0.36 -16.99 -8.34
N LEU A 120 0.82 -16.18 -9.30
CA LEU A 120 1.72 -16.64 -10.36
C LEU A 120 3.16 -16.78 -9.86
N GLY A 121 3.61 -15.82 -9.04
CA GLY A 121 4.91 -15.90 -8.37
C GLY A 121 4.99 -17.10 -7.43
N SER A 122 3.85 -17.64 -6.98
CA SER A 122 3.85 -18.80 -6.09
C SER A 122 4.03 -20.15 -6.75
N LYS A 123 3.76 -20.25 -8.05
CA LYS A 123 3.87 -21.49 -8.82
C LYS A 123 5.29 -21.80 -9.29
N LYS A 124 6.14 -20.77 -9.45
CA LYS A 124 7.49 -20.92 -10.03
C LYS A 124 8.51 -21.59 -9.10
N ASP A 125 8.32 -21.49 -7.78
CA ASP A 125 9.24 -22.09 -6.78
C ASP A 125 8.81 -23.50 -6.32
N GLY A 126 7.69 -24.03 -6.82
CA GLY A 126 7.20 -25.38 -6.49
C GLY A 126 7.64 -26.46 -7.48
N SER A 127 8.49 -26.10 -8.44
CA SER A 127 8.98 -26.97 -9.53
C SER A 127 10.50 -27.10 -9.57
N GLU A 128 11.18 -26.78 -8.46
CA GLU A 128 12.61 -27.08 -8.24
C GLU A 128 12.76 -27.98 -7.01
#